data_AF-A0A7R9C459-F1
#
_entry.id   AF-A0A7R9C459-F1
#
_cell.length_a   1.000
_cell.length_b   1.000
_cell.length_c   1.000
_cell.angle_alpha   90.00
_cell.angle_beta   90.00
_cell.angle_gamma   90.00
#
_symmetry.space_group_name_H-M   'P 1'
#
loop_
_entity.id
_entity.type
_entity.pdbx_description
1 polymer ?
#
loop_
_entity_poly.entity_id
_entity_poly.type
_entity_poly.pdbx_seq_one_letter_code
_entity_poly.pdbx_strand_id
1 'polypeptide(L)'
;MDDAENDPVLKTVVNVVKRSLGAVVAHRALKASDNFFHIGGNSLNAVAACLSLRDAGFPIRISEFLAATDLRQVAEYARQRSLNCQSAEISLRNKSLTNDVTSAKSMLPIASDALGSPYRISPLADDDWAMVSKLISESFFAKGDLEKCLPNLTEYELISESFFAKGDLEKCLPNLTEYEYFNVLQPLWPELVGQKLSFVVRREGRIVAAALNFDLDKEPEVDISENMAPVFNLLESVEAPQREIHFKPKGLKVIHNFMMGTSMFETTDRESVQLMELM
;
A
#
# COMPACT_ATOMS: atom_id res chain seq x y z
N MET A 1 -22.61 31.35 -5.05
CA MET A 1 -23.73 30.42 -4.79
C MET A 1 -23.21 29.05 -5.15
N ASP A 2 -23.05 28.19 -4.14
CA ASP A 2 -22.35 26.92 -4.20
C ASP A 2 -23.12 25.88 -5.04
N ASP A 3 -22.54 25.44 -6.15
CA ASP A 3 -22.99 24.25 -6.90
C ASP A 3 -22.83 22.93 -6.11
N ALA A 4 -22.27 23.00 -4.89
CA ALA A 4 -22.01 21.85 -4.03
C ALA A 4 -23.27 21.26 -3.38
N GLU A 5 -24.37 22.00 -3.29
CA GLU A 5 -25.56 21.55 -2.54
C GLU A 5 -26.41 20.50 -3.28
N ASN A 6 -26.16 20.28 -4.58
CA ASN A 6 -26.91 19.32 -5.42
C ASN A 6 -26.08 18.22 -6.10
N ASP A 7 -24.79 18.08 -5.80
CA ASP A 7 -23.96 17.03 -6.40
C ASP A 7 -24.09 15.69 -5.62
N PRO A 8 -24.73 14.65 -6.20
CA PRO A 8 -24.95 13.37 -5.52
C PRO A 8 -23.64 12.59 -5.29
N VAL A 9 -22.62 12.78 -6.13
CA VAL A 9 -21.32 12.12 -5.98
C VAL A 9 -20.57 12.76 -4.81
N LEU A 10 -20.54 14.10 -4.77
CA LEU A 10 -19.91 14.84 -3.68
C LEU A 10 -20.59 14.56 -2.33
N LYS A 11 -21.93 14.49 -2.29
CA LYS A 11 -22.66 14.05 -1.08
C LYS A 11 -22.24 12.66 -0.63
N THR A 12 -22.09 11.72 -1.57
CA THR A 12 -21.60 10.38 -1.27
C THR A 12 -20.17 10.41 -0.72
N VAL A 13 -19.26 11.15 -1.34
CA VAL A 13 -17.88 11.34 -0.87
C VAL A 13 -17.85 11.92 0.54
N VAL A 14 -18.56 13.00 0.81
CA VAL A 14 -18.62 13.61 2.15
C VAL A 14 -19.16 12.62 3.18
N ASN A 15 -20.20 11.85 2.85
CA ASN A 15 -20.78 10.85 3.74
C ASN A 15 -19.86 9.66 3.99
N VAL A 16 -19.09 9.23 3.00
CA VAL A 16 -18.09 8.17 3.13
C VAL A 16 -16.94 8.68 3.99
N VAL A 17 -16.39 9.84 3.69
CA VAL A 17 -15.30 10.46 4.46
C VAL A 17 -15.70 10.67 5.91
N LYS A 18 -16.91 11.17 6.17
CA LYS A 18 -17.44 11.32 7.53
C LYS A 18 -17.50 9.99 8.29
N ARG A 19 -17.87 8.90 7.61
CA ARG A 19 -17.89 7.55 8.20
C ARG A 19 -16.48 7.01 8.42
N SER A 20 -15.60 7.13 7.43
CA SER A 20 -14.22 6.64 7.49
C SER A 20 -13.37 7.36 8.54
N LEU A 21 -13.66 8.64 8.81
CA LEU A 21 -12.98 9.42 9.85
C LEU A 21 -13.62 9.28 11.25
N GLY A 22 -14.80 8.66 11.36
CA GLY A 22 -15.42 8.33 12.64
C GLY A 22 -15.58 9.52 13.60
N ALA A 23 -15.21 9.31 14.87
CA ALA A 23 -15.33 10.30 15.95
C ALA A 23 -14.50 11.58 15.73
N VAL A 24 -13.47 11.54 14.89
CA VAL A 24 -12.53 12.65 14.62
C VAL A 24 -13.24 13.89 14.04
N VAL A 25 -14.34 13.69 13.31
CA VAL A 25 -15.11 14.76 12.66
C VAL A 25 -16.57 14.78 13.09
N ALA A 26 -16.92 14.04 14.15
CA ALA A 26 -18.29 13.98 14.67
C ALA A 26 -18.86 15.37 15.04
N HIS A 27 -17.99 16.31 15.42
CA HIS A 27 -18.35 17.67 15.83
C HIS A 27 -18.03 18.75 14.79
N ARG A 28 -17.50 18.41 13.60
CA ARG A 28 -17.14 19.38 12.55
C ARG A 28 -17.97 19.17 11.29
N ALA A 29 -18.50 20.26 10.74
CA ALA A 29 -19.14 20.24 9.43
C ALA A 29 -18.07 20.16 8.33
N LEU A 30 -18.05 19.05 7.60
CA LEU A 30 -17.18 18.86 6.44
C LEU A 30 -17.62 19.78 5.30
N LYS A 31 -16.65 20.48 4.72
CA LYS A 31 -16.82 21.31 3.52
C LYS A 31 -16.22 20.59 2.32
N ALA A 32 -16.77 20.86 1.15
CA ALA A 32 -16.27 20.26 -0.07
C ALA A 32 -14.82 20.68 -0.40
N SER A 33 -14.37 21.84 0.06
CA SER A 33 -12.97 22.31 -0.04
C SER A 33 -12.06 21.79 1.08
N ASP A 34 -12.55 20.94 1.99
CA ASP A 34 -11.68 20.33 2.99
C ASP A 34 -10.74 19.34 2.31
N ASN A 35 -9.45 19.44 2.63
CA ASN A 35 -8.49 18.41 2.27
C ASN A 35 -8.62 17.23 3.24
N PHE A 36 -8.74 16.01 2.71
CA PHE A 36 -8.95 14.79 3.49
C PHE A 36 -7.91 14.58 4.61
N PHE A 37 -6.64 14.86 4.35
CA PHE A 37 -5.56 14.67 5.33
C PHE A 37 -5.54 15.79 6.38
N HIS A 38 -5.87 17.03 5.98
CA HIS A 38 -5.93 18.15 6.91
C HIS A 38 -7.08 18.05 7.91
N ILE A 39 -8.04 17.14 7.69
CA ILE A 39 -9.17 16.88 8.60
C ILE A 39 -9.02 15.56 9.37
N GLY A 40 -7.83 14.96 9.40
CA GLY A 40 -7.52 13.74 10.15
C GLY A 40 -7.58 12.45 9.33
N GLY A 41 -7.63 12.54 8.00
CA GLY A 41 -7.48 11.41 7.10
C GLY A 41 -6.06 10.87 7.01
N ASN A 42 -5.94 9.57 6.75
CA ASN A 42 -4.71 8.81 6.57
C ASN A 42 -4.88 7.74 5.47
N SER A 43 -3.85 6.92 5.25
CA SER A 43 -3.88 5.89 4.19
C SER A 43 -4.96 4.82 4.42
N LEU A 44 -5.15 4.33 5.64
CA LEU A 44 -6.12 3.28 5.96
C LEU A 44 -7.56 3.73 5.74
N ASN A 45 -7.91 4.91 6.26
CA ASN A 45 -9.25 5.45 6.08
C ASN A 45 -9.48 5.99 4.66
N ALA A 46 -8.43 6.36 3.93
CA ALA A 46 -8.48 6.61 2.48
C ALA A 46 -8.78 5.33 1.69
N VAL A 47 -8.12 4.20 2.02
CA VAL A 47 -8.42 2.89 1.41
C VAL A 47 -9.86 2.46 1.73
N ALA A 48 -10.28 2.56 2.98
CA ALA A 48 -11.66 2.27 3.39
C ALA A 48 -12.68 3.19 2.69
N ALA A 49 -12.34 4.47 2.51
CA ALA A 49 -13.16 5.40 1.74
C ALA A 49 -13.23 5.01 0.26
N CYS A 50 -12.11 4.61 -0.36
CA CYS A 50 -12.08 4.14 -1.74
C CYS A 50 -12.90 2.87 -1.94
N LEU A 51 -12.87 1.93 -0.99
CA LEU A 51 -13.71 0.73 -1.00
C LEU A 51 -15.19 1.09 -0.87
N SER A 52 -15.53 1.93 0.11
CA SER A 52 -16.92 2.37 0.32
C SER A 52 -17.48 3.16 -0.87
N LEU A 53 -16.64 3.95 -1.55
CA LEU A 53 -17.02 4.66 -2.78
C LEU A 53 -17.26 3.69 -3.93
N ARG A 54 -16.42 2.67 -4.06
CA ARG A 54 -16.58 1.59 -5.05
C ARG A 54 -17.90 0.84 -4.84
N ASP A 55 -18.21 0.48 -3.61
CA ASP A 55 -19.47 -0.19 -3.24
C ASP A 55 -20.69 0.70 -3.53
N ALA A 56 -20.52 2.01 -3.45
CA ALA A 56 -21.54 2.99 -3.83
C ALA A 56 -21.62 3.25 -5.35
N GLY A 57 -20.87 2.52 -6.19
CA GLY A 57 -20.88 2.68 -7.66
C GLY A 57 -19.97 3.77 -8.21
N PHE A 58 -19.07 4.31 -7.37
CA PHE A 58 -18.15 5.38 -7.69
C PHE A 58 -16.70 4.90 -7.54
N PRO A 59 -16.20 4.07 -8.47
CA PRO A 59 -14.84 3.55 -8.36
C PRO A 59 -13.83 4.70 -8.43
N ILE A 60 -12.83 4.68 -7.55
CA ILE A 60 -11.70 5.61 -7.53
C ILE A 60 -10.43 4.82 -7.17
N ARG A 61 -9.28 5.20 -7.74
CA ARG A 61 -7.98 4.66 -7.30
C ARG A 61 -7.52 5.33 -6.01
N ILE A 62 -6.72 4.63 -5.22
CA ILE A 62 -6.14 5.23 -4.03
C ILE A 62 -5.20 6.38 -4.42
N SER A 63 -4.37 6.23 -5.47
CA SER A 63 -3.57 7.32 -6.06
C SER A 63 -4.35 8.61 -6.30
N GLU A 64 -5.54 8.49 -6.89
CA GLU A 64 -6.40 9.63 -7.22
C GLU A 64 -7.01 10.27 -5.99
N PHE A 65 -7.44 9.43 -5.04
CA PHE A 65 -7.94 9.89 -3.76
C PHE A 65 -6.88 10.66 -2.99
N LEU A 66 -5.63 10.15 -2.95
CA LEU A 66 -4.53 10.82 -2.26
C LEU A 66 -3.98 12.03 -3.04
N ALA A 67 -4.12 12.03 -4.36
CA ALA A 67 -3.72 13.17 -5.19
C ALA A 67 -4.69 14.35 -5.11
N ALA A 68 -5.92 14.10 -4.68
CA ALA A 68 -6.94 15.11 -4.55
C ALA A 68 -6.57 16.17 -3.50
N THR A 69 -6.68 17.45 -3.87
CA THR A 69 -6.45 18.59 -3.00
C THR A 69 -7.62 18.84 -2.06
N ASP A 70 -8.83 18.44 -2.45
CA ASP A 70 -10.05 18.53 -1.64
C ASP A 70 -11.09 17.45 -2.02
N LEU A 71 -12.20 17.41 -1.28
CA LEU A 71 -13.28 16.45 -1.51
C LEU A 71 -14.03 16.68 -2.84
N ARG A 72 -13.99 17.89 -3.43
CA ARG A 72 -14.56 18.13 -4.77
C ARG A 72 -13.77 17.38 -5.81
N GLN A 73 -12.44 17.42 -5.72
CA GLN A 73 -11.57 16.73 -6.65
C GLN A 73 -11.68 15.20 -6.53
N VAL A 74 -11.87 14.67 -5.32
CA VAL A 74 -12.21 13.25 -5.11
C VAL A 74 -13.49 12.87 -5.86
N ALA A 75 -14.55 13.68 -5.73
CA ALA A 75 -15.82 13.44 -6.40
C ALA A 75 -15.70 13.50 -7.93
N GLU A 76 -14.84 14.38 -8.45
CA GLU A 76 -14.57 14.48 -9.88
C GLU A 76 -13.88 13.22 -10.43
N TYR A 77 -12.82 12.74 -9.77
CA TYR A 77 -12.13 11.50 -10.18
C TYR A 77 -13.07 10.29 -10.16
N ALA A 78 -13.86 10.16 -9.09
CA ALA A 78 -14.82 9.08 -8.95
C ALA A 78 -15.90 9.12 -10.07
N ARG A 79 -16.34 10.32 -10.47
CA ARG A 79 -17.29 10.52 -11.57
C ARG A 79 -16.70 10.13 -12.93
N GLN A 80 -15.49 10.61 -13.23
CA GLN A 80 -14.81 10.31 -14.50
C GLN A 80 -14.62 8.80 -14.67
N ARG A 81 -14.29 8.09 -13.59
CA ARG A 81 -14.15 6.63 -13.60
C ARG A 81 -15.45 5.88 -13.81
N SER A 82 -16.53 6.31 -13.16
CA SER A 82 -17.86 5.71 -13.36
C SER A 82 -18.28 5.76 -14.84
N LEU A 83 -18.06 6.90 -15.51
CA LEU A 83 -18.32 7.08 -16.95
C LEU A 83 -17.42 6.19 -17.82
N ASN A 84 -16.13 6.08 -17.47
CA ASN A 84 -15.17 5.26 -18.21
C ASN A 84 -15.43 3.75 -18.04
N CYS A 85 -15.86 3.29 -16.87
CA CYS A 85 -16.23 1.89 -16.62
C CYS A 85 -17.44 1.47 -17.45
N GLN A 86 -18.48 2.30 -17.54
CA GLN A 86 -19.64 2.03 -18.40
C GLN A 86 -19.25 1.92 -19.89
N SER A 87 -18.25 2.70 -20.32
CA SER A 87 -17.72 2.67 -21.69
C SER A 87 -16.84 1.44 -21.95
N ALA A 88 -16.06 1.00 -20.95
CA ALA A 88 -15.15 -0.13 -21.05
C ALA A 88 -15.85 -1.49 -21.01
N GLU A 89 -16.91 -1.66 -20.20
CA GLU A 89 -17.70 -2.89 -20.16
C GLU A 89 -18.37 -3.21 -21.49
N ILE A 90 -18.77 -2.19 -22.26
CA ILE A 90 -19.30 -2.33 -23.62
C ILE A 90 -18.22 -2.83 -24.60
N SER A 91 -16.95 -2.43 -24.39
CA SER A 91 -15.82 -2.81 -25.25
C SER A 91 -15.27 -4.21 -24.91
N LEU A 92 -15.20 -4.56 -23.62
CA LEU A 92 -14.66 -5.84 -23.13
C LEU A 92 -15.56 -7.03 -23.48
N ARG A 93 -16.87 -6.83 -23.59
CA ARG A 93 -17.82 -7.87 -24.04
C ARG A 93 -17.55 -8.34 -25.48
N ASN A 94 -16.81 -7.55 -26.27
CA ASN A 94 -16.49 -7.83 -27.68
C ASN A 94 -15.08 -8.42 -27.89
N LYS A 95 -14.24 -8.53 -26.87
CA LYS A 95 -12.89 -9.10 -26.99
C LYS A 95 -12.75 -10.35 -26.11
N SER A 96 -12.92 -11.50 -26.74
CA SER A 96 -12.50 -12.80 -26.21
C SER A 96 -11.01 -12.75 -25.83
N LEU A 97 -10.71 -13.14 -24.59
CA LEU A 97 -9.37 -13.16 -24.01
C LEU A 97 -8.47 -14.14 -24.77
N THR A 98 -7.44 -13.63 -25.45
CA THR A 98 -6.30 -14.44 -25.89
C THR A 98 -5.24 -14.43 -24.80
N ASN A 99 -4.86 -15.63 -24.36
CA ASN A 99 -3.81 -15.87 -23.36
C ASN A 99 -2.43 -15.55 -23.97
N ASP A 100 -1.82 -14.44 -23.58
CA ASP A 100 -0.38 -14.24 -23.76
C ASP A 100 0.21 -13.59 -22.51
N VAL A 101 0.79 -14.43 -21.65
CA VAL A 101 1.60 -14.01 -20.49
C VAL A 101 3.05 -13.98 -20.94
N THR A 102 3.44 -12.90 -21.62
CA THR A 102 4.84 -12.70 -22.02
C THR A 102 5.53 -11.71 -21.08
N SER A 103 6.28 -12.29 -20.12
CA SER A 103 7.45 -11.74 -19.41
C SER A 103 7.29 -10.49 -18.53
N ALA A 104 7.55 -10.67 -17.23
CA ALA A 104 7.73 -9.61 -16.21
C ALA A 104 8.75 -8.51 -16.61
N LYS A 105 9.61 -8.76 -17.61
CA LYS A 105 10.46 -7.73 -18.25
C LYS A 105 9.67 -6.56 -18.87
N SER A 106 8.40 -6.75 -19.19
CA SER A 106 7.55 -5.71 -19.78
C SER A 106 6.89 -4.78 -18.75
N MET A 107 6.91 -5.11 -17.46
CA MET A 107 6.26 -4.29 -16.41
C MET A 107 7.17 -3.18 -15.85
N LEU A 108 8.48 -3.41 -15.79
CA LEU A 108 9.47 -2.42 -15.32
C LEU A 108 9.47 -1.09 -16.10
N PRO A 109 9.33 -1.07 -17.44
CA PRO A 109 9.25 0.19 -18.20
C PRO A 109 7.97 0.98 -17.93
N ILE A 110 6.84 0.30 -17.62
CA ILE A 110 5.53 0.94 -17.40
C ILE A 110 5.51 1.70 -16.07
N ALA A 111 6.22 1.19 -15.05
CA ALA A 111 6.32 1.81 -13.75
C ALA A 111 7.28 3.03 -13.72
N SER A 112 8.33 3.05 -14.55
CA SER A 112 9.27 4.18 -14.65
C SER A 112 8.60 5.49 -15.12
N ASP A 113 7.66 5.42 -16.06
CA ASP A 113 7.00 6.61 -16.61
C ASP A 113 5.91 7.17 -15.70
N ALA A 114 5.40 6.36 -14.76
CA ALA A 114 4.28 6.72 -13.87
C ALA A 114 4.69 7.64 -12.71
N LEU A 115 5.91 7.52 -12.18
CA LEU A 115 6.41 8.36 -11.09
C LEU A 115 7.08 9.66 -11.58
N GLY A 116 7.55 9.69 -12.83
CA GLY A 116 8.36 10.77 -13.37
C GLY A 116 9.75 10.88 -12.71
N SER A 117 10.58 11.80 -13.23
CA SER A 117 11.79 12.23 -12.53
C SER A 117 11.37 12.84 -11.19
N PRO A 118 11.97 12.45 -10.04
CA PRO A 118 13.33 11.93 -9.85
C PRO A 118 13.48 10.42 -9.57
N TYR A 119 12.45 9.60 -9.79
CA TYR A 119 12.50 8.19 -9.39
C TYR A 119 13.06 7.25 -10.45
N ARG A 120 13.76 6.20 -10.02
CA ARG A 120 14.30 5.15 -10.89
C ARG A 120 14.09 3.78 -10.27
N ILE A 121 13.63 2.82 -11.06
CA ILE A 121 13.48 1.44 -10.62
C ILE A 121 14.70 0.64 -11.09
N SER A 122 15.27 -0.16 -10.20
CA SER A 122 16.38 -1.07 -10.52
C SER A 122 16.14 -2.44 -9.88
N PRO A 123 16.61 -3.54 -10.51
CA PRO A 123 16.60 -4.86 -9.88
C PRO A 123 17.29 -4.84 -8.51
N LEU A 124 16.82 -5.68 -7.59
CA LEU A 124 17.48 -5.89 -6.30
C LEU A 124 18.90 -6.44 -6.54
N ALA A 125 19.89 -5.80 -5.94
CA ALA A 125 21.28 -6.22 -6.03
C ALA A 125 21.83 -6.62 -4.65
N ASP A 126 22.92 -7.39 -4.64
CA ASP A 126 23.48 -7.95 -3.40
C ASP A 126 23.99 -6.85 -2.43
N ASP A 127 24.48 -5.74 -2.98
CA ASP A 127 24.92 -4.55 -2.23
C ASP A 127 23.78 -3.74 -1.62
N ASP A 128 22.52 -4.03 -1.98
CA ASP A 128 21.34 -3.38 -1.41
C ASP A 128 20.96 -3.93 -0.03
N TRP A 129 21.56 -5.06 0.41
CA TRP A 129 21.22 -5.78 1.64
C TRP A 129 21.04 -4.87 2.85
N ALA A 130 22.07 -4.07 3.18
CA ALA A 130 22.08 -3.26 4.38
C ALA A 130 20.96 -2.21 4.41
N MET A 131 20.62 -1.64 3.24
CA MET A 131 19.60 -0.60 3.13
C MET A 131 18.20 -1.21 3.04
N VAL A 132 18.02 -2.31 2.32
CA VAL A 132 16.72 -2.97 2.16
C VAL A 132 16.31 -3.69 3.44
N SER A 133 17.19 -4.44 4.09
CA SER A 133 16.90 -5.08 5.38
C SER A 133 16.49 -4.05 6.43
N LYS A 134 17.23 -2.94 6.53
CA LYS A 134 16.89 -1.81 7.40
C LYS A 134 15.55 -1.19 7.02
N LEU A 135 15.32 -0.86 5.75
CA LEU A 135 14.09 -0.24 5.27
C LEU A 135 12.87 -1.12 5.57
N ILE A 136 12.98 -2.43 5.35
CA ILE A 136 11.92 -3.38 5.64
C ILE A 136 11.68 -3.44 7.16
N SER A 137 12.71 -3.70 7.97
CA SER A 137 12.57 -3.71 9.43
C SER A 137 11.96 -2.42 9.97
N GLU A 138 12.42 -1.24 9.55
CA GLU A 138 11.85 0.05 9.96
C GLU A 138 10.41 0.23 9.49
N SER A 139 10.07 -0.29 8.30
CA SER A 139 8.70 -0.30 7.77
C SER A 139 7.75 -1.23 8.53
N PHE A 140 8.23 -2.08 9.43
CA PHE A 140 7.41 -2.97 10.28
C PHE A 140 7.59 -2.74 11.79
N PHE A 141 8.57 -1.93 12.20
CA PHE A 141 8.87 -1.71 13.62
C PHE A 141 8.74 -0.32 14.12
N ALA A 142 8.74 0.72 13.27
CA ALA A 142 8.93 2.11 13.64
C ALA A 142 8.31 2.46 15.01
N LYS A 143 9.12 2.25 16.04
CA LYS A 143 8.74 2.41 17.43
C LYS A 143 8.83 3.91 17.61
N GLY A 144 7.69 4.56 17.84
CA GLY A 144 7.72 5.95 18.29
C GLY A 144 8.75 6.04 19.42
N ASP A 145 9.74 6.92 19.28
CA ASP A 145 10.75 7.19 20.30
C ASP A 145 10.06 7.98 21.43
N LEU A 146 9.09 7.33 22.09
CA LEU A 146 8.08 7.91 22.98
C LEU A 146 8.69 8.54 24.25
N GLU A 147 9.90 8.15 24.64
CA GLU A 147 10.54 8.64 25.86
C GLU A 147 11.40 9.90 25.67
N LYS A 148 11.81 10.22 24.43
CA LYS A 148 12.64 11.41 24.16
C LYS A 148 11.82 12.64 23.74
N CYS A 149 10.55 12.44 23.36
CA CYS A 149 9.63 13.48 22.88
C CYS A 149 8.61 13.93 23.95
N LEU A 150 9.09 14.25 25.16
CA LEU A 150 8.55 15.23 26.12
C LEU A 150 7.16 15.04 26.78
N PRO A 151 7.00 15.46 28.06
CA PRO A 151 5.85 15.18 28.94
C PRO A 151 4.55 15.97 28.66
N ASN A 152 4.36 16.56 27.48
CA ASN A 152 3.28 17.54 27.23
C ASN A 152 2.54 17.37 25.87
N LEU A 153 2.37 16.14 25.38
CA LEU A 153 1.58 15.89 24.17
C LEU A 153 0.09 15.72 24.50
N THR A 154 -0.77 16.28 23.64
CA THR A 154 -2.23 16.17 23.74
C THR A 154 -2.74 14.89 23.07
N GLU A 155 -3.99 14.49 23.38
CA GLU A 155 -4.65 13.27 22.90
C GLU A 155 -4.60 13.08 21.36
N TYR A 156 -4.37 14.16 20.60
CA TYR A 156 -4.23 14.16 19.13
C TYR A 156 -2.86 13.68 18.62
N GLU A 157 -1.78 13.88 19.37
CA GLU A 157 -0.41 13.47 18.96
C GLU A 157 -0.21 11.96 19.13
N LEU A 158 -0.84 11.37 20.15
CA LEU A 158 -0.87 9.92 20.41
C LEU A 158 -1.51 9.09 19.27
N ILE A 159 -2.51 9.64 18.57
CA ILE A 159 -3.23 8.94 17.50
C ILE A 159 -2.46 9.05 16.17
N SER A 160 -1.78 10.17 15.93
CA SER A 160 -0.83 10.31 14.82
C SER A 160 0.36 9.36 14.97
N GLU A 161 0.88 9.21 16.19
CA GLU A 161 2.00 8.31 16.51
C GLU A 161 1.61 6.82 16.49
N SER A 162 0.33 6.50 16.70
CA SER A 162 -0.21 5.13 16.55
C SER A 162 0.02 4.55 15.14
N PHE A 163 0.22 5.43 14.15
CA PHE A 163 0.56 5.10 12.76
C PHE A 163 2.04 5.28 12.42
N PHE A 164 2.86 5.83 13.33
CA PHE A 164 4.31 5.82 13.17
C PHE A 164 4.84 4.38 13.26
N ALA A 165 4.23 3.55 14.10
CA ALA A 165 4.42 2.10 14.10
C ALA A 165 3.68 1.48 12.91
N LYS A 166 4.39 1.29 11.80
CA LYS A 166 3.93 0.43 10.71
C LYS A 166 4.07 -1.04 11.16
N GLY A 167 3.06 -1.88 10.93
CA GLY A 167 3.00 -3.28 11.40
C GLY A 167 1.81 -3.55 12.33
N ASP A 168 0.60 -3.70 11.76
CA ASP A 168 -0.63 -3.85 12.55
C ASP A 168 -0.74 -5.20 13.27
N LEU A 169 -0.15 -6.26 12.71
CA LEU A 169 -0.11 -7.58 13.32
C LEU A 169 1.00 -7.66 14.37
N GLU A 170 2.12 -7.02 14.09
CA GLU A 170 3.34 -6.99 14.90
C GLU A 170 3.10 -6.26 16.22
N LYS A 171 2.25 -5.22 16.23
CA LYS A 171 1.77 -4.55 17.46
C LYS A 171 1.06 -5.49 18.43
N CYS A 172 0.42 -6.54 17.93
CA CYS A 172 -0.26 -7.53 18.76
C CYS A 172 0.71 -8.53 19.40
N LEU A 173 2.00 -8.46 19.09
CA LEU A 173 3.03 -9.41 19.50
C LEU A 173 4.05 -8.72 20.42
N PRO A 174 3.88 -8.79 21.75
CA PRO A 174 4.67 -8.02 22.70
C PRO A 174 6.17 -8.36 22.74
N ASN A 175 6.55 -9.53 22.20
CA ASN A 175 7.92 -10.04 22.22
C ASN A 175 8.63 -9.93 20.86
N LEU A 176 7.98 -9.36 19.84
CA LEU A 176 8.57 -9.24 18.52
C LEU A 176 9.60 -8.10 18.49
N THR A 177 10.75 -8.32 17.84
CA THR A 177 11.84 -7.34 17.73
C THR A 177 12.24 -7.10 16.27
N GLU A 178 12.85 -5.95 15.98
CA GLU A 178 13.29 -5.60 14.62
C GLU A 178 14.26 -6.60 14.00
N TYR A 179 14.99 -7.34 14.86
CA TYR A 179 15.93 -8.37 14.48
C TYR A 179 15.25 -9.64 13.96
N GLU A 180 13.97 -9.88 14.27
CA GLU A 180 13.24 -11.06 13.78
C GLU A 180 13.12 -11.03 12.24
N TYR A 181 12.85 -9.88 11.64
CA TYR A 181 12.79 -9.74 10.17
C TYR A 181 14.16 -9.87 9.53
N PHE A 182 15.22 -9.41 10.20
CA PHE A 182 16.58 -9.63 9.72
C PHE A 182 16.89 -11.13 9.67
N ASN A 183 16.52 -11.88 10.71
CA ASN A 183 16.71 -13.33 10.78
C ASN A 183 15.92 -14.08 9.70
N VAL A 184 14.74 -13.58 9.31
CA VAL A 184 13.95 -14.13 8.19
C VAL A 184 14.54 -13.74 6.83
N LEU A 185 14.93 -12.49 6.64
CA LEU A 185 15.41 -11.99 5.34
C LEU A 185 16.81 -12.50 4.99
N GLN A 186 17.68 -12.71 5.97
CA GLN A 186 19.07 -13.12 5.74
C GLN A 186 19.19 -14.46 4.97
N PRO A 187 18.50 -15.55 5.36
CA PRO A 187 18.54 -16.80 4.59
C PRO A 187 17.83 -16.69 3.24
N LEU A 188 16.84 -15.79 3.10
CA LEU A 188 16.10 -15.56 1.85
C LEU A 188 16.89 -14.78 0.80
N TRP A 189 17.85 -13.97 1.23
CA TRP A 189 18.51 -12.98 0.39
C TRP A 189 19.15 -13.52 -0.89
N PRO A 190 19.92 -14.63 -0.86
CA PRO A 190 20.54 -15.15 -2.08
C PRO A 190 19.52 -15.51 -3.16
N GLU A 191 18.37 -16.05 -2.75
CA GLU A 191 17.30 -16.44 -3.67
C GLU A 191 16.53 -15.22 -4.17
N LEU A 192 16.28 -14.22 -3.32
CA LEU A 192 15.65 -12.94 -3.71
C LEU A 192 16.42 -12.24 -4.83
N VAL A 193 17.74 -12.16 -4.69
CA VAL A 193 18.63 -11.59 -5.72
C VAL A 193 18.72 -12.52 -6.93
N GLY A 194 18.79 -13.84 -6.70
CA GLY A 194 18.93 -14.86 -7.74
C GLY A 194 17.75 -14.93 -8.72
N GLN A 195 16.51 -14.83 -8.21
CA GLN A 195 15.29 -14.92 -9.02
C GLN A 195 15.04 -13.67 -9.88
N LYS A 196 15.63 -12.52 -9.53
CA LYS A 196 15.50 -11.25 -10.28
C LYS A 196 14.05 -10.78 -10.45
N LEU A 197 13.19 -11.12 -9.48
CA LEU A 197 11.81 -10.67 -9.39
C LEU A 197 11.66 -9.49 -8.43
N SER A 198 12.55 -9.37 -7.46
CA SER A 198 12.60 -8.27 -6.49
C SER A 198 13.27 -7.03 -7.10
N PHE A 199 12.84 -5.86 -6.65
CA PHE A 199 13.37 -4.58 -7.14
C PHE A 199 13.31 -3.49 -6.08
N VAL A 200 14.08 -2.43 -6.31
CA VAL A 200 14.14 -1.24 -5.47
C VAL A 200 13.78 0.00 -6.28
N VAL A 201 13.18 0.98 -5.61
CA VAL A 201 12.95 2.31 -6.15
C VAL A 201 13.97 3.27 -5.53
N ARG A 202 14.63 4.04 -6.38
CA ARG A 202 15.66 5.00 -6.01
C ARG A 202 15.24 6.43 -6.32
N ARG A 203 15.57 7.37 -5.43
CA ARG A 203 15.50 8.82 -5.64
C ARG A 203 16.87 9.40 -5.37
N GLU A 204 17.42 10.12 -6.35
CA GLU A 204 18.77 10.72 -6.24
C GLU A 204 19.87 9.72 -5.80
N GLY A 205 19.75 8.46 -6.27
CA GLY A 205 20.67 7.37 -5.95
C GLY A 205 20.38 6.63 -4.63
N ARG A 206 19.52 7.17 -3.75
CA ARG A 206 19.13 6.53 -2.49
C ARG A 206 17.94 5.61 -2.67
N ILE A 207 17.92 4.47 -1.98
CA ILE A 207 16.77 3.56 -1.96
C ILE A 207 15.67 4.19 -1.10
N VAL A 208 14.49 4.36 -1.68
CA VAL A 208 13.31 4.93 -1.03
C VAL A 208 12.16 3.95 -0.90
N ALA A 209 12.17 2.86 -1.67
CA ALA A 209 11.22 1.75 -1.54
C ALA A 209 11.82 0.44 -2.05
N ALA A 210 11.26 -0.69 -1.59
CA ALA A 210 11.64 -2.02 -2.04
C ALA A 210 10.41 -2.93 -2.12
N ALA A 211 10.39 -3.80 -3.13
CA ALA A 211 9.41 -4.87 -3.29
C ALA A 211 10.15 -6.21 -3.40
N LEU A 212 9.84 -7.12 -2.47
CA LEU A 212 10.44 -8.43 -2.36
C LEU A 212 9.45 -9.47 -2.89
N ASN A 213 9.87 -10.13 -3.97
CA ASN A 213 9.02 -11.02 -4.73
C ASN A 213 9.70 -12.38 -4.91
N PHE A 214 8.90 -13.44 -4.82
CA PHE A 214 9.29 -14.78 -5.23
C PHE A 214 8.38 -15.31 -6.34
N ASP A 215 8.93 -16.22 -7.15
CA ASP A 215 8.12 -17.20 -7.86
C ASP A 215 7.56 -18.13 -6.78
N LEU A 216 6.23 -18.15 -6.62
CA LEU A 216 5.56 -18.85 -5.53
C LEU A 216 5.97 -20.33 -5.42
N ASP A 217 6.23 -20.98 -6.56
CA ASP A 217 6.62 -22.40 -6.61
C ASP A 217 8.10 -22.62 -6.20
N LYS A 218 8.87 -21.55 -6.01
CA LYS A 218 10.29 -21.54 -5.67
C LYS A 218 10.57 -20.71 -4.41
N GLU A 219 9.58 -20.51 -3.56
CA GLU A 219 9.80 -19.95 -2.24
C GLU A 219 10.61 -20.92 -1.40
N PRO A 220 11.75 -20.49 -0.84
CA PRO A 220 12.53 -21.33 0.06
C PRO A 220 11.85 -21.43 1.43
N GLU A 221 12.08 -22.56 2.11
CA GLU A 221 11.66 -22.73 3.50
C GLU A 221 12.54 -21.86 4.42
N VAL A 222 11.92 -21.20 5.40
CA VAL A 222 12.59 -20.39 6.41
C VAL A 222 12.15 -20.81 7.79
N ASP A 223 13.11 -20.96 8.69
CA ASP A 223 12.84 -21.16 10.10
C ASP A 223 12.30 -19.86 10.71
N ILE A 224 10.99 -19.84 10.95
CA ILE A 224 10.31 -18.72 11.60
C ILE A 224 10.37 -18.91 13.12
N SER A 225 10.80 -17.88 13.85
CA SER A 225 10.85 -17.91 15.31
C SER A 225 9.47 -18.02 15.93
N GLU A 226 9.39 -18.51 17.18
CA GLU A 226 8.12 -18.60 17.91
C GLU A 226 7.42 -17.25 18.06
N ASN A 227 8.19 -16.15 18.12
CA ASN A 227 7.65 -14.79 18.21
C ASN A 227 6.99 -14.34 16.90
N MET A 228 7.54 -14.75 15.75
CA MET A 228 7.09 -14.33 14.42
C MET A 228 6.11 -15.32 13.77
N ALA A 229 6.07 -16.57 14.26
CA ALA A 229 5.20 -17.62 13.78
C ALA A 229 3.70 -17.24 13.73
N PRO A 230 3.14 -16.48 14.70
CA PRO A 230 1.74 -16.05 14.61
C PRO A 230 1.42 -15.23 13.35
N VAL A 231 2.36 -14.37 12.89
CA VAL A 231 2.17 -13.55 11.69
C VAL A 231 2.13 -14.45 10.45
N PHE A 232 3.15 -15.28 10.25
CA PHE A 232 3.24 -16.16 9.09
C PHE A 232 2.12 -17.21 9.04
N ASN A 233 1.74 -17.78 10.19
CA ASN A 233 0.64 -18.73 10.26
C ASN A 233 -0.69 -18.07 9.88
N LEU A 234 -0.91 -16.81 10.28
CA LEU A 234 -2.11 -16.08 9.89
C LEU A 234 -2.11 -15.81 8.37
N LEU A 235 -1.01 -15.29 7.82
CA LEU A 235 -0.88 -15.04 6.38
C LEU A 235 -1.14 -16.32 5.57
N GLU A 236 -0.49 -17.42 5.97
CA GLU A 236 -0.65 -18.73 5.32
C GLU A 236 -2.09 -19.26 5.43
N SER A 237 -2.76 -19.05 6.56
CA SER A 237 -4.16 -19.46 6.74
C SER A 237 -5.13 -18.75 5.78
N VAL A 238 -4.77 -17.53 5.35
CA VAL A 238 -5.56 -16.73 4.41
C VAL A 238 -5.19 -17.06 2.97
N GLU A 239 -3.90 -17.17 2.67
CA GLU A 239 -3.39 -17.33 1.31
C GLU A 239 -3.54 -18.76 0.80
N ALA A 240 -3.22 -19.79 1.61
CA ALA A 240 -3.22 -21.17 1.15
C ALA A 240 -4.55 -21.60 0.51
N PRO A 241 -5.74 -21.30 1.09
CA PRO A 241 -7.01 -21.62 0.44
C PRO A 241 -7.17 -20.96 -0.94
N GLN A 242 -6.72 -19.69 -1.08
CA GLN A 242 -6.80 -18.99 -2.36
C GLN A 242 -5.85 -19.63 -3.39
N ARG A 243 -4.66 -20.03 -2.97
CA ARG A 243 -3.68 -20.69 -3.85
C ARG A 243 -4.18 -22.05 -4.34
N GLU A 244 -4.78 -22.86 -3.46
CA GLU A 244 -5.35 -24.16 -3.81
C GLU A 244 -6.59 -24.05 -4.70
N ILE A 245 -7.47 -23.07 -4.47
CA ILE A 245 -8.74 -22.96 -5.20
C ILE A 245 -8.56 -22.26 -6.55
N HIS A 246 -7.74 -21.21 -6.62
CA HIS A 246 -7.73 -20.30 -7.76
C HIS A 246 -6.49 -20.39 -8.65
N PHE A 247 -5.32 -20.77 -8.10
CA PHE A 247 -4.05 -20.72 -8.84
C PHE A 247 -3.57 -22.11 -9.27
N LYS A 248 -3.37 -23.03 -8.32
CA LYS A 248 -2.82 -24.37 -8.58
C LYS A 248 -3.60 -25.17 -9.64
N PRO A 249 -4.96 -25.26 -9.61
CA PRO A 249 -5.71 -26.04 -10.59
C PRO A 249 -5.58 -25.50 -12.02
N LYS A 250 -5.24 -24.22 -12.18
CA LYS A 250 -5.11 -23.56 -13.46
C LYS A 250 -3.66 -23.58 -13.99
N GLY A 251 -2.70 -24.08 -13.21
CA GLY A 251 -1.28 -24.08 -13.57
C GLY A 251 -0.74 -22.67 -13.82
N LEU A 252 -1.29 -21.66 -13.13
CA LEU A 252 -0.85 -20.28 -13.29
C LEU A 252 0.48 -20.08 -12.57
N LYS A 253 1.41 -19.38 -13.23
CA LYS A 253 2.62 -18.87 -12.57
C LYS A 253 2.26 -17.65 -11.74
N VAL A 254 2.60 -17.68 -10.46
CA VAL A 254 2.27 -16.62 -9.50
C VAL A 254 3.56 -15.98 -9.03
N ILE A 255 3.64 -14.66 -9.12
CA ILE A 255 4.65 -13.87 -8.42
C ILE A 255 4.04 -13.48 -7.08
N HIS A 256 4.61 -13.97 -6.00
CA HIS A 256 4.20 -13.62 -4.66
C HIS A 256 5.02 -12.44 -4.17
N ASN A 257 4.36 -11.29 -4.04
CA ASN A 257 4.91 -10.12 -3.36
C ASN A 257 4.61 -10.28 -1.86
N PHE A 258 5.57 -10.81 -1.11
CA PHE A 258 5.38 -11.14 0.30
C PHE A 258 5.81 -10.00 1.23
N MET A 259 6.64 -9.06 0.76
CA MET A 259 7.06 -7.89 1.53
C MET A 259 7.30 -6.66 0.65
N MET A 260 6.77 -5.52 1.09
CA MET A 260 7.10 -4.20 0.55
C MET A 260 7.41 -3.23 1.67
N GLY A 261 8.24 -2.25 1.39
CA GLY A 261 8.54 -1.18 2.33
C GLY A 261 8.85 0.13 1.63
N THR A 262 8.68 1.22 2.38
CA THR A 262 9.03 2.58 1.96
C THR A 262 9.80 3.28 3.07
N SER A 263 10.78 4.07 2.69
CA SER A 263 11.62 4.80 3.64
C SER A 263 10.81 5.81 4.44
N MET A 264 10.91 5.73 5.77
CA MET A 264 10.27 6.67 6.70
C MET A 264 10.85 8.09 6.62
N PHE A 265 12.12 8.21 6.22
CA PHE A 265 12.84 9.49 6.24
C PHE A 265 12.87 10.16 4.86
N GLU A 266 12.78 9.36 3.80
CA GLU A 266 12.89 9.84 2.43
C GLU A 266 11.53 9.93 1.74
N THR A 267 10.43 9.50 2.36
CA THR A 267 9.11 9.58 1.72
C THR A 267 8.08 10.22 2.64
N THR A 268 7.26 11.10 2.08
CA THR A 268 6.00 11.54 2.69
C THR A 268 4.96 10.43 2.63
N ASP A 269 3.90 10.52 3.42
CA ASP A 269 2.81 9.53 3.41
C ASP A 269 2.19 9.35 2.01
N ARG A 270 2.03 10.46 1.27
CA ARG A 270 1.52 10.46 -0.09
C ARG A 270 2.46 9.73 -1.04
N GLU A 271 3.76 10.03 -0.98
CA GLU A 271 4.77 9.34 -1.79
C GLU A 271 4.85 7.85 -1.43
N SER A 272 4.76 7.51 -0.14
CA SER A 272 4.74 6.14 0.34
C SER A 272 3.62 5.33 -0.32
N VAL A 273 2.39 5.85 -0.37
CA VAL A 273 1.29 5.11 -1.01
C VAL A 273 1.46 5.06 -2.54
N GLN A 274 1.92 6.13 -3.17
CA GLN A 274 2.21 6.11 -4.62
C GLN A 274 3.26 5.06 -4.97
N LEU A 275 4.29 4.92 -4.13
CA LEU A 275 5.32 3.89 -4.27
C LEU A 275 4.74 2.49 -4.02
N MET A 276 3.85 2.32 -3.04
CA MET A 276 3.19 1.04 -2.79
C MET A 276 2.22 0.64 -3.92
N GLU A 277 1.56 1.58 -4.59
CA GLU A 277 0.74 1.27 -5.77
C GLU A 277 1.56 0.93 -7.01
N LEU A 278 2.79 1.43 -7.08
CA LEU A 278 3.71 1.17 -8.17
C LEU A 278 4.27 -0.27 -8.12
N MET A 279 4.48 -0.75 -6.89
CA MET A 279 5.13 -2.00 -6.56
C MET A 279 4.17 -3.19 -6.55
#